data_AF-A0A7J9T5I6-F1
#
_entry.id   AF-A0A7J9T5I6-F1
#
_cell.length_a   1.000
_cell.length_b   1.000
_cell.length_c   1.000
_cell.angle_alpha   90.00
_cell.angle_beta   90.00
_cell.angle_gamma   90.00
#
_symmetry.space_group_name_H-M   'P 1'
#
loop_
_entity.id
_entity.type
_entity.pdbx_description
1 polymer ?
#
loop_
_entity_poly.entity_id
_entity_poly.type
_entity_poly.pdbx_seq_one_letter_code
_entity_poly.pdbx_strand_id
1 'polypeptide(L)' 'MSSLFSEDALVEQPAIALFAGLGWETSNCFDEKFGENSTLGRETSSEVVLLPRLLPMPTAKLETVGRET' A
#
# COMPACT_ATOMS: atom_id res chain seq x y z
N MET A 1 -7.55 -28.57 5.03
CA MET A 1 -8.96 -28.29 5.36
C MET A 1 -9.12 -26.79 5.40
N SER A 2 -10.00 -26.25 4.56
CA SER A 2 -10.29 -24.81 4.52
C SER A 2 -10.77 -24.37 5.89
N SER A 3 -9.97 -23.54 6.57
CA SER A 3 -10.35 -22.85 7.79
C SER A 3 -11.40 -21.81 7.47
N LEU A 4 -12.65 -22.26 7.25
CA LEU A 4 -13.84 -21.42 7.02
C LEU A 4 -13.98 -20.29 8.06
N PHE A 5 -13.35 -20.46 9.22
CA PHE A 5 -13.21 -19.48 10.27
C PHE A 5 -11.72 -19.16 10.51
N SER A 6 -11.06 -18.54 9.54
CA SER A 6 -9.71 -17.98 9.69
C SER A 6 -9.71 -16.51 9.34
N GLU A 7 -8.71 -15.77 9.81
CA GLU A 7 -8.54 -14.35 9.48
C GLU A 7 -8.40 -14.13 7.97
N ASP A 8 -7.70 -15.02 7.26
CA ASP A 8 -7.64 -14.99 5.79
C ASP A 8 -9.05 -15.04 5.17
N ALA A 9 -9.85 -16.04 5.54
CA ALA A 9 -11.17 -16.25 4.96
C ALA A 9 -12.21 -15.20 5.37
N LEU A 10 -12.17 -14.73 6.62
CA LEU A 10 -13.20 -13.84 7.18
C LEU A 10 -12.86 -12.35 7.08
N VAL A 11 -11.58 -12.00 6.94
CA VAL A 11 -11.11 -10.61 7.00
C VAL A 11 -10.28 -10.26 5.77
N GLU A 12 -9.22 -11.02 5.46
CA GLU A 12 -8.28 -10.67 4.39
C GLU A 12 -8.92 -10.72 3.00
N GLN A 13 -9.53 -11.85 2.63
CA GLN A 13 -10.16 -12.01 1.31
C GLN A 13 -11.31 -11.01 1.07
N PRO A 14 -12.23 -10.78 2.04
CA PRO A 14 -13.24 -9.73 1.90
C PRO A 14 -12.65 -8.31 1.75
N ALA A 15 -11.59 -7.98 2.49
CA ALA A 15 -10.92 -6.68 2.37
C ALA A 15 -10.28 -6.51 0.99
N ILE A 16 -9.58 -7.53 0.48
CA ILE A 16 -9.00 -7.53 -0.87
C ILE A 16 -10.08 -7.31 -1.92
N ALA A 17 -11.22 -8.02 -1.83
CA ALA A 17 -12.32 -7.88 -2.77
C ALA A 17 -12.92 -6.45 -2.75
N LEU A 18 -13.02 -5.83 -1.58
CA LEU A 18 -13.49 -4.45 -1.44
C LEU A 18 -12.52 -3.46 -2.10
N PHE A 19 -11.22 -3.61 -1.88
CA PHE A 19 -10.20 -2.76 -2.50
C PHE A 19 -10.15 -2.93 -4.03
N ALA A 20 -10.29 -4.16 -4.52
CA ALA A 20 -10.41 -4.44 -5.95
C ALA A 20 -11.63 -3.72 -6.56
N GLY A 21 -12.76 -3.69 -5.85
CA GLY A 21 -13.96 -2.93 -6.26
C GLY A 21 -13.75 -1.42 -6.32
N LEU A 22 -12.80 -0.89 -5.55
CA LEU A 22 -12.38 0.52 -5.60
C LEU A 22 -11.32 0.80 -6.69
N GLY A 23 -10.90 -0.22 -7.44
CA GLY A 23 -9.86 -0.10 -8.48
C GLY A 23 -8.44 -0.13 -7.94
N TRP A 24 -8.22 -0.63 -6.72
CA TRP A 24 -6.90 -0.77 -6.14
C TRP A 24 -6.29 -2.13 -6.49
N GLU A 25 -5.00 -2.14 -6.82
CA GLU A 25 -4.23 -3.36 -6.99
C GLU A 25 -3.67 -3.81 -5.63
N THR A 26 -3.84 -5.10 -5.32
CA THR A 26 -3.33 -5.73 -4.11
C THR A 26 -2.20 -6.70 -4.45
N SER A 27 -1.24 -6.90 -3.54
CA SER A 27 -0.17 -7.88 -3.67
C SER A 27 -0.02 -8.66 -2.37
N ASN A 28 0.34 -9.94 -2.49
CA ASN A 28 0.61 -10.78 -1.32
C ASN A 28 2.03 -10.49 -0.80
N CYS A 29 2.12 -10.03 0.43
CA CYS A 29 3.38 -9.68 1.10
C CYS A 29 3.70 -10.62 2.27
N PHE A 30 3.04 -11.77 2.37
CA PHE A 30 3.19 -12.70 3.50
C PHE A 30 4.65 -13.20 3.64
N ASP A 31 5.30 -13.49 2.51
CA ASP A 31 6.70 -13.92 2.44
C ASP A 31 7.66 -12.77 2.06
N GLU A 32 7.30 -11.52 2.40
CA GLU A 32 8.15 -10.36 2.14
C GLU A 32 9.51 -10.49 2.87
N LYS A 33 10.58 -10.09 2.18
CA LYS A 33 11.92 -9.93 2.77
C LYS A 33 12.17 -8.47 3.12
N PHE A 34 12.69 -8.24 4.32
CA PHE A 34 13.06 -6.93 4.86
C PHE A 34 14.59 -6.73 4.87
N GLY A 35 15.05 -5.47 4.82
CA GLY A 35 16.46 -5.09 4.86
C GLY A 35 17.12 -5.00 3.48
N GLU A 36 18.42 -5.29 3.41
CA GLU A 36 19.21 -5.19 2.18
C GLU A 36 18.67 -6.15 1.09
N ASN A 37 18.23 -5.59 -0.05
CA ASN A 37 17.47 -6.26 -1.12
C ASN A 37 16.03 -6.67 -0.74
N SER A 38 15.36 -5.85 0.08
CA SER A 38 13.94 -6.05 0.40
C SER A 38 13.04 -6.04 -0.84
N THR A 39 11.94 -6.80 -0.75
CA THR A 39 11.03 -6.98 -1.90
C THR A 39 10.28 -5.69 -2.23
N LEU A 40 9.89 -4.91 -1.21
CA LEU A 40 9.16 -3.66 -1.38
C LEU A 40 9.94 -2.42 -0.94
N GLY A 41 11.20 -2.58 -0.51
CA GLY A 41 12.04 -1.45 -0.08
C GLY A 41 11.89 -1.08 1.40
N ARG A 42 11.42 -2.00 2.25
CA ARG A 42 11.28 -1.82 3.70
C ARG A 42 12.51 -2.35 4.44
N GLU A 43 12.97 -1.63 5.46
CA GLU A 43 14.03 -2.13 6.34
C GLU A 43 13.46 -3.05 7.43
N THR A 44 12.23 -2.78 7.88
CA THR A 44 11.53 -3.56 8.92
C THR A 44 10.05 -3.77 8.62
N SER A 45 9.44 -4.80 9.23
CA SER A 45 8.00 -5.07 9.12
C SER A 45 7.11 -4.01 9.76
N SER A 46 7.67 -3.22 10.69
CA SER A 46 6.98 -2.13 11.38
C SER A 46 6.75 -0.89 10.51
N GLU A 47 7.44 -0.78 9.38
CA GLU A 47 7.24 0.33 8.46
C GLU A 47 5.89 0.20 7.76
N VAL A 48 5.09 1.25 7.77
CA VAL A 48 3.74 1.25 7.15
C VAL A 48 3.71 1.95 5.80
N VAL A 49 4.69 2.80 5.53
CA VAL A 49 4.79 3.58 4.28
C VAL A 49 5.91 3.03 3.39
N LEU A 50 5.60 2.79 2.12
CA LEU A 50 6.58 2.43 1.10
C LEU A 50 7.19 3.69 0.47
N LEU A 51 8.24 4.23 1.09
CA LEU A 51 8.95 5.42 0.61
C LEU A 51 9.39 5.33 -0.86
N PRO A 52 9.93 4.19 -1.36
CA PRO A 52 10.35 4.09 -2.76
C PRO A 52 9.19 4.16 -3.78
N ARG A 53 7.95 3.94 -3.33
CA ARG A 53 6.75 3.94 -4.19
C ARG A 53 5.89 5.20 -4.02
N LEU A 54 6.31 6.14 -3.17
CA LEU A 54 5.67 7.44 -3.08
C LEU A 54 5.92 8.22 -4.37
N LEU A 55 4.83 8.60 -5.04
CA LEU A 55 4.93 9.55 -6.13
C LEU A 55 5.42 10.89 -5.55
N PRO A 56 6.35 11.59 -6.23
CA PRO A 56 6.75 12.92 -5.81
C PRO A 56 5.51 13.82 -5.79
N MET A 57 5.28 14.48 -4.67
CA MET A 57 4.21 15.46 -4.53
C MET A 57 4.46 16.57 -5.57
N PRO A 58 3.53 16.82 -6.52
CA PRO A 58 3.72 17.87 -7.52
C PRO A 58 3.62 19.24 -6.85
N THR A 59 4.75 19.80 -6.45
CA THR A 59 4.85 21.14 -5.86
C THR A 59 4.39 22.25 -6.82
N ALA A 60 4.26 21.96 -8.11
CA ALA A 60 3.92 22.92 -9.16
C ALA A 60 2.49 23.52 -9.09
N LYS A 61 1.54 22.91 -8.38
CA LYS A 61 0.14 23.38 -8.34
C LYS A 61 -0.21 24.29 -7.17
N LEU A 62 0.70 24.49 -6.21
CA LEU A 62 0.42 25.31 -5.03
C LEU A 62 0.81 26.80 -5.20
N GLU A 63 1.56 27.17 -6.24
CA GLU A 63 2.01 28.56 -6.43
C GLU A 63 1.03 29.46 -7.22
N THR A 64 -0.04 28.91 -7.80
CA THR A 64 -0.93 29.67 -8.71
C THR A 64 -2.14 30.32 -8.03
N VAL A 65 -2.39 30.06 -6.74
CA VAL A 65 -3.55 30.60 -6.01
C VAL A 65 -3.27 31.97 -5.33
N GLY A 66 -2.05 32.51 -5.45
CA GLY A 66 -1.61 33.70 -4.69
C GLY A 66 -1.33 34.98 -5.49
N ARG A 67 -1.55 35.01 -6.81
CA ARG A 67 -1.39 36.23 -7.63
C ARG A 67 -2.64 36.47 -8.47
N GLU A 68 -3.69 36.95 -7.80
CA GLU A 68 -4.71 37.75 -8.48
C GLU A 68 -4.38 39.22 -8.20
N THR A 69 -4.18 39.95 -9.30
CA THR A 69 -4.14 41.41 -9.40
C THR A 69 -5.50 42.01 -9.15
#